data_AF-A0A429JRY8-F1
#
_entry.id   AF-A0A429JRY8-F1
#
_cell.length_a   1.000
_cell.length_b   1.000
_cell.length_c   1.000
_cell.angle_alpha   90.00
_cell.angle_beta   90.00
_cell.angle_gamma   90.00
#
_symmetry.space_group_name_H-M   'P 1'
#
loop_
_entity.id
_entity.type
_entity.pdbx_description
1 polymer ?
#
loop_
_entity_poly.entity_id
_entity_poly.type
_entity_poly.pdbx_seq_one_letter_code
_entity_poly.pdbx_strand_id
1 'polypeptide(L)'
;MTTAEPIRTPDLRPTEAPRFDHLLHCVPDVAAAVREYTAAGLPAHTNPVHEGFQNGAWRLDDRYVEILTVVDRAVYAPSPFGRATAGWQPRIDALTAAGGGPLNFAVHVTDTGATTERLRRAGHDVDLHDFSFQEGRVTFQEAMLTGDGTPPWAPFFITVRMDPALRREHEASGRIDRGAFDLAGFLVETPDPRGAAAWLGALTGVPVDTSGTRVPLDGGAAHFTAGPADRITTLLLAGDRPPRTEIAGLRVRGVDDA
;
A
#
# COMPACT_ATOMS: atom_id res chain seq x y z
N MET A 1 -33.04 35.63 30.60
CA MET A 1 -31.64 35.15 30.57
C MET A 1 -31.64 33.83 29.82
N THR A 2 -31.33 33.87 28.53
CA THR A 2 -31.22 32.70 27.67
C THR A 2 -29.76 32.25 27.68
N THR A 3 -29.49 31.09 28.25
CA THR A 3 -28.19 30.43 28.22
C THR A 3 -27.93 29.93 26.80
N ALA A 4 -26.98 30.54 26.10
CA ALA A 4 -26.50 30.05 24.82
C ALA A 4 -25.72 28.75 25.04
N GLU A 5 -26.14 27.67 24.37
CA GLU A 5 -25.34 26.45 24.31
C GLU A 5 -24.03 26.71 23.55
N PRO A 6 -22.89 26.15 24.00
CA PRO A 6 -21.66 26.26 23.27
C PRO A 6 -21.77 25.49 21.96
N ILE A 7 -21.45 26.16 20.85
CA ILE A 7 -21.30 25.55 19.53
C ILE A 7 -20.25 24.43 19.67
N ARG A 8 -20.68 23.17 19.59
CA ARG A 8 -19.76 22.04 19.49
C ARG A 8 -19.06 22.13 18.15
N THR A 9 -17.79 22.52 18.16
CA THR A 9 -16.89 22.34 17.01
C THR A 9 -16.87 20.83 16.71
N PRO A 10 -17.12 20.39 15.46
CA PRO A 10 -17.00 18.98 15.10
C PRO A 10 -15.59 18.50 15.46
N ASP A 11 -15.49 17.28 15.98
CA ASP A 11 -14.21 16.60 16.10
C ASP A 11 -13.68 16.39 14.67
N LEU A 12 -12.65 17.15 14.30
CA LEU A 12 -12.07 17.15 12.95
C LEU A 12 -11.10 15.98 12.72
N ARG A 13 -10.98 15.05 13.67
CA ARG A 13 -10.21 13.83 13.44
C ARG A 13 -10.91 13.00 12.36
N PRO A 14 -10.21 12.60 11.29
CA PRO A 14 -10.83 11.79 10.25
C PRO A 14 -11.37 10.51 10.88
N THR A 15 -12.67 10.30 10.75
CA THR A 15 -13.38 9.12 11.27
C THR A 15 -12.82 7.82 10.72
N GLU A 16 -12.17 7.89 9.56
CA GLU A 16 -11.58 6.75 8.83
C GLU A 16 -10.13 6.42 9.23
N ALA A 17 -9.45 7.29 10.01
CA ALA A 17 -8.05 7.16 10.44
C ALA A 17 -7.09 6.55 9.38
N PRO A 18 -6.97 7.20 8.20
CA PRO A 18 -6.15 6.71 7.10
C PRO A 18 -4.67 6.61 7.47
N ARG A 19 -4.05 5.47 7.19
CA ARG A 19 -2.60 5.25 7.39
C ARG A 19 -2.01 4.39 6.29
N PHE A 20 -0.70 4.48 6.08
CA PHE A 20 0.00 3.59 5.17
C PHE A 20 -0.10 2.15 5.69
N ASP A 21 -0.47 1.21 4.81
CA ASP A 21 -0.50 -0.22 5.14
C ASP A 21 0.68 -0.91 4.45
N HIS A 22 0.63 -1.07 3.13
CA HIS A 22 1.73 -1.72 2.41
C HIS A 22 1.90 -1.20 0.99
N LEU A 23 3.08 -1.45 0.41
CA LEU A 23 3.36 -1.19 -1.00
C LEU A 23 3.40 -2.52 -1.75
N LEU A 24 2.75 -2.59 -2.92
CA LEU A 24 2.77 -3.75 -3.80
C LEU A 24 3.94 -3.65 -4.77
N HIS A 25 4.85 -4.62 -4.72
CA HIS A 25 6.03 -4.73 -5.58
C HIS A 25 5.92 -5.99 -6.44
N CYS A 26 5.52 -5.82 -7.71
CA CYS A 26 5.43 -6.92 -8.67
C CYS A 26 6.83 -7.33 -9.13
N VAL A 27 7.15 -8.62 -9.05
CA VAL A 27 8.45 -9.15 -9.46
C VAL A 27 8.28 -10.42 -10.31
N PRO A 28 9.25 -10.78 -11.16
CA PRO A 28 9.20 -12.02 -11.92
C PRO A 28 9.48 -13.26 -11.07
N ASP A 29 10.24 -13.12 -9.97
CA ASP A 29 10.57 -14.19 -9.04
C ASP A 29 10.63 -13.64 -7.62
N VAL A 30 9.68 -14.05 -6.78
CA VAL A 30 9.57 -13.60 -5.38
C VAL A 30 10.75 -14.05 -4.54
N ALA A 31 11.23 -15.28 -4.72
CA ALA A 31 12.35 -15.81 -3.95
C ALA A 31 13.65 -15.08 -4.31
N ALA A 32 13.84 -14.72 -5.58
CA ALA A 32 14.97 -13.89 -6.00
C ALA A 32 14.91 -12.50 -5.39
N ALA A 33 13.78 -11.81 -5.52
CA ALA A 33 13.61 -10.48 -4.94
C ALA A 33 13.79 -10.50 -3.40
N VAL A 34 13.25 -11.49 -2.69
CA VAL A 34 13.45 -11.63 -1.23
C VAL A 34 14.93 -11.74 -0.86
N ARG A 35 15.75 -12.44 -1.66
CA ARG A 35 17.20 -12.49 -1.44
C ARG A 35 17.85 -11.12 -1.65
N GLU A 36 17.41 -10.35 -2.64
CA GLU A 36 17.91 -8.99 -2.90
C GLU A 36 17.54 -8.02 -1.76
N TYR A 37 16.31 -8.07 -1.26
CA TYR A 37 15.88 -7.32 -0.06
C TYR A 37 16.75 -7.67 1.14
N THR A 38 16.93 -8.96 1.41
CA THR A 38 17.74 -9.43 2.54
C THR A 38 19.20 -8.99 2.40
N ALA A 39 19.77 -9.07 1.20
CA ALA A 39 21.14 -8.60 0.91
C ALA A 39 21.29 -7.08 1.07
N ALA A 40 20.22 -6.31 0.84
CA ALA A 40 20.17 -4.87 1.09
C ALA A 40 19.97 -4.52 2.58
N GLY A 41 19.88 -5.50 3.47
CA GLY A 41 19.65 -5.28 4.91
C GLY A 41 18.18 -5.06 5.27
N LEU A 42 17.26 -5.50 4.41
CA LEU A 42 15.81 -5.46 4.60
C LEU A 42 15.29 -6.90 4.77
N PRO A 43 15.14 -7.42 6.00
CA PRO A 43 14.83 -8.83 6.22
C PRO A 43 13.48 -9.20 5.60
N ALA A 44 13.50 -10.03 4.57
CA ALA A 44 12.31 -10.44 3.86
C ALA A 44 12.12 -11.95 3.91
N HIS A 45 10.87 -12.40 3.76
CA HIS A 45 10.53 -13.81 3.69
C HIS A 45 9.66 -14.10 2.48
N THR A 46 9.64 -15.35 2.05
CA THR A 46 8.77 -15.87 0.99
C THR A 46 7.67 -16.71 1.62
N ASN A 47 6.43 -16.52 1.17
CA ASN A 47 5.32 -17.40 1.53
C ASN A 47 5.15 -18.52 0.49
N PRO A 48 4.49 -19.63 0.87
CA PRO A 48 4.08 -20.65 -0.09
C PRO A 48 3.15 -20.08 -1.16
N VAL A 49 3.13 -20.72 -2.32
CA VAL A 49 2.14 -20.43 -3.37
C VAL A 49 0.73 -20.67 -2.82
N HIS A 50 -0.17 -19.72 -3.10
CA HIS A 50 -1.57 -19.79 -2.74
C HIS A 50 -2.42 -19.31 -3.92
N GLU A 51 -3.37 -20.14 -4.37
CA GLU A 51 -4.31 -19.79 -5.44
C GLU A 51 -3.67 -19.20 -6.71
N GLY A 52 -2.57 -19.81 -7.18
CA GLY A 52 -1.88 -19.37 -8.40
C GLY A 52 -1.04 -18.10 -8.25
N PHE A 53 -0.80 -17.66 -7.03
CA PHE A 53 -0.03 -16.48 -6.68
C PHE A 53 1.02 -16.81 -5.62
N GLN A 54 2.16 -16.12 -5.66
CA GLN A 54 3.15 -16.14 -4.59
C GLN A 54 3.39 -14.73 -4.11
N ASN A 55 3.42 -14.55 -2.79
CA ASN A 55 3.99 -13.36 -2.19
C ASN A 55 5.13 -13.70 -1.23
N GLY A 56 5.82 -12.64 -0.86
CA GLY A 56 6.74 -12.52 0.24
C GLY A 56 6.59 -11.12 0.83
N ALA A 57 7.29 -10.85 1.92
CA ALA A 57 7.27 -9.52 2.50
C ALA A 57 8.57 -9.18 3.23
N TRP A 58 9.00 -7.93 3.07
CA TRP A 58 9.74 -7.25 4.12
C TRP A 58 8.72 -6.63 5.07
N ARG A 59 8.59 -7.17 6.28
CA ARG A 59 7.55 -6.79 7.24
C ARG A 59 8.15 -6.03 8.41
N LEU A 60 7.64 -4.81 8.66
CA LEU A 60 8.13 -3.94 9.72
C LEU A 60 7.28 -4.03 10.98
N ASP A 61 5.97 -4.10 10.80
CA ASP A 61 4.93 -4.21 11.84
C ASP A 61 3.61 -4.63 11.14
N ASP A 62 2.54 -3.84 11.31
CA ASP A 62 1.37 -3.95 10.44
C ASP A 62 1.68 -3.44 9.02
N ARG A 63 2.77 -2.68 8.86
CA ARG A 63 3.29 -2.20 7.59
C ARG A 63 4.27 -3.17 6.95
N TYR A 64 4.25 -3.23 5.63
CA TYR A 64 5.17 -4.08 4.87
C TYR A 64 5.34 -3.63 3.40
N VAL A 65 6.36 -4.18 2.74
CA VAL A 65 6.41 -4.23 1.28
C VAL A 65 6.00 -5.63 0.86
N GLU A 66 4.90 -5.74 0.12
CA GLU A 66 4.46 -7.02 -0.45
C GLU A 66 5.21 -7.28 -1.76
N ILE A 67 6.00 -8.33 -1.78
CA ILE A 67 6.78 -8.76 -2.95
C ILE A 67 5.98 -9.87 -3.60
N LEU A 68 5.50 -9.67 -4.83
CA LEU A 68 4.45 -10.54 -5.36
C LEU A 68 4.56 -10.88 -6.83
N THR A 69 4.02 -12.05 -7.20
CA THR A 69 3.93 -12.50 -8.59
C THR A 69 2.76 -13.47 -8.81
N VAL A 70 2.21 -13.48 -10.02
CA VAL A 70 1.24 -14.48 -10.47
C VAL A 70 2.00 -15.65 -11.08
N VAL A 71 1.94 -16.82 -10.44
CA VAL A 71 2.68 -18.02 -10.88
C VAL A 71 1.84 -18.95 -11.76
N ASP A 72 0.51 -18.93 -11.61
CA ASP A 72 -0.42 -19.68 -12.44
C ASP A 72 -1.67 -18.83 -12.69
N ARG A 73 -1.75 -18.24 -13.89
CA ARG A 73 -2.85 -17.36 -14.29
C ARG A 73 -4.19 -18.09 -14.38
N ALA A 74 -4.19 -19.39 -14.72
CA ALA A 74 -5.43 -20.17 -14.86
C ALA A 74 -6.06 -20.44 -13.49
N VAL A 75 -5.23 -20.58 -12.45
CA VAL A 75 -5.67 -20.72 -11.07
C VAL A 75 -5.95 -19.35 -10.42
N TYR A 76 -5.12 -18.35 -10.71
CA TYR A 76 -5.24 -17.03 -10.11
C TYR A 76 -6.45 -16.25 -10.59
N ALA A 77 -6.70 -16.18 -11.90
CA ALA A 77 -7.79 -15.37 -12.45
C ALA A 77 -9.18 -15.65 -11.82
N PRO A 78 -9.59 -16.92 -11.58
CA PRO A 78 -10.86 -17.21 -10.90
C PRO A 78 -10.78 -17.15 -9.37
N SER A 79 -9.64 -16.84 -8.75
CA SER A 79 -9.54 -16.66 -7.30
C SER A 79 -10.17 -15.33 -6.84
N PRO A 80 -10.49 -15.16 -5.54
CA PRO A 80 -10.90 -13.85 -5.02
C PRO A 80 -9.91 -12.73 -5.35
N PHE A 81 -8.60 -13.01 -5.24
CA PHE A 81 -7.54 -12.04 -5.56
C PHE A 81 -7.46 -11.72 -7.04
N GLY A 82 -7.56 -12.73 -7.91
CA GLY A 82 -7.54 -12.51 -9.35
C GLY A 82 -8.73 -11.69 -9.83
N ARG A 83 -9.92 -11.90 -9.23
CA ARG A 83 -11.09 -11.07 -9.52
C ARG A 83 -10.92 -9.63 -9.05
N ALA A 84 -10.44 -9.42 -7.82
CA ALA A 84 -10.24 -8.07 -7.29
C ALA A 84 -9.21 -7.29 -8.11
N THR A 85 -8.11 -7.95 -8.49
CA THR A 85 -7.01 -7.34 -9.26
C THR A 85 -7.18 -7.47 -10.77
N ALA A 86 -8.38 -7.81 -11.27
CA ALA A 86 -8.63 -8.06 -12.69
C ALA A 86 -8.29 -6.83 -13.55
N GLY A 87 -8.67 -5.63 -13.10
CA GLY A 87 -8.37 -4.37 -13.78
C GLY A 87 -6.87 -4.04 -13.81
N TRP A 88 -6.07 -4.60 -12.91
CA TRP A 88 -4.62 -4.38 -12.84
C TRP A 88 -3.81 -5.37 -13.65
N GLN A 89 -4.43 -6.44 -14.17
CA GLN A 89 -3.72 -7.53 -14.85
C GLN A 89 -2.81 -7.07 -16.00
N PRO A 90 -3.25 -6.19 -16.93
CA PRO A 90 -2.38 -5.72 -18.00
C PRO A 90 -1.12 -5.03 -17.48
N ARG A 91 -1.22 -4.34 -16.35
CA ARG A 91 -0.09 -3.65 -15.72
C ARG A 91 0.82 -4.61 -14.95
N ILE A 92 0.26 -5.57 -14.23
CA ILE A 92 1.02 -6.63 -13.58
C ILE A 92 1.86 -7.38 -14.63
N ASP A 93 1.26 -7.71 -15.78
CA ASP A 93 1.96 -8.34 -16.90
C ASP A 93 3.09 -7.45 -17.45
N ALA A 94 2.81 -6.16 -17.67
CA ALA A 94 3.81 -5.21 -18.16
C ALA A 94 5.00 -5.02 -17.20
N LEU A 95 4.73 -4.91 -15.89
CA LEU A 95 5.78 -4.81 -14.87
C LEU A 95 6.62 -6.09 -14.83
N THR A 96 5.97 -7.25 -14.81
CA THR A 96 6.66 -8.54 -14.76
C THR A 96 7.53 -8.76 -16.01
N ALA A 97 7.02 -8.41 -17.20
CA ALA A 97 7.78 -8.47 -18.44
C ALA A 97 8.97 -7.49 -18.48
N ALA A 98 8.89 -6.37 -17.76
CA ALA A 98 9.97 -5.40 -17.63
C ALA A 98 11.02 -5.77 -16.55
N GLY A 99 10.88 -6.93 -15.89
CA GLY A 99 11.78 -7.38 -14.82
C GLY A 99 11.31 -7.01 -13.41
N GLY A 100 10.13 -6.42 -13.28
CA GLY A 100 9.49 -6.03 -12.02
C GLY A 100 9.21 -4.53 -11.92
N GLY A 101 8.57 -4.15 -10.81
CA GLY A 101 8.42 -2.76 -10.40
C GLY A 101 7.23 -2.57 -9.45
N PRO A 102 7.15 -1.38 -8.82
CA PRO A 102 6.08 -1.07 -7.90
C PRO A 102 4.75 -0.92 -8.66
N LEU A 103 3.71 -1.57 -8.16
CA LEU A 103 2.37 -1.50 -8.70
C LEU A 103 1.65 -0.29 -8.08
N ASN A 104 1.25 -0.38 -6.83
CA ASN A 104 0.58 0.68 -6.08
C ASN A 104 0.78 0.43 -4.58
N PHE A 105 -0.09 0.97 -3.75
CA PHE A 105 -0.01 0.84 -2.30
C PHE A 105 -1.41 0.76 -1.69
N ALA A 106 -1.47 0.28 -0.45
CA ALA A 106 -2.68 0.20 0.34
C ALA A 106 -2.70 1.29 1.40
N VAL A 107 -3.87 1.89 1.59
CA VAL A 107 -4.17 2.77 2.72
C VAL A 107 -5.11 2.03 3.65
N HIS A 108 -4.66 1.76 4.86
CA HIS A 108 -5.55 1.23 5.88
C HIS A 108 -6.54 2.31 6.31
N VAL A 109 -7.80 1.91 6.47
CA VAL A 109 -8.87 2.70 7.06
C VAL A 109 -9.61 1.89 8.13
N THR A 110 -10.33 2.55 9.02
CA THR A 110 -11.09 1.87 10.08
C THR A 110 -12.29 1.09 9.55
N ASP A 111 -12.88 1.54 8.44
CA ASP A 111 -14.04 0.91 7.80
C ASP A 111 -14.02 1.14 6.28
N THR A 112 -13.55 0.13 5.55
CA THR A 112 -13.50 0.16 4.07
C THR A 112 -14.88 0.34 3.44
N GLY A 113 -15.96 -0.15 4.06
CA GLY A 113 -17.32 0.01 3.55
C GLY A 113 -17.74 1.48 3.58
N ALA A 114 -17.55 2.14 4.73
CA ALA A 114 -17.83 3.57 4.87
C ALA A 114 -16.95 4.43 3.94
N THR A 115 -15.67 4.09 3.81
CA THR A 115 -14.75 4.75 2.85
C THR A 115 -15.24 4.56 1.41
N THR A 116 -15.70 3.37 1.04
CA THR A 116 -16.27 3.08 -0.29
C THR A 116 -17.47 3.97 -0.59
N GLU A 117 -18.43 4.06 0.36
CA GLU A 117 -19.61 4.91 0.20
C GLU A 117 -19.25 6.39 0.07
N ARG A 118 -18.25 6.86 0.83
CA ARG A 118 -17.75 8.24 0.70
C ARG A 118 -17.14 8.47 -0.67
N LEU A 119 -16.27 7.58 -1.14
CA LEU A 119 -15.60 7.71 -2.44
C LEU A 119 -16.58 7.69 -3.61
N ARG A 120 -17.58 6.79 -3.57
CA ARG A 120 -18.67 6.75 -4.57
C ARG A 120 -19.48 8.04 -4.57
N ARG A 121 -19.82 8.60 -3.39
CA ARG A 121 -20.50 9.91 -3.29
C ARG A 121 -19.65 11.07 -3.82
N ALA A 122 -18.32 10.96 -3.75
CA ALA A 122 -17.39 11.90 -4.34
C ALA A 122 -17.19 11.70 -5.85
N GLY A 123 -17.86 10.72 -6.46
CA GLY A 123 -17.84 10.46 -7.91
C GLY A 123 -16.76 9.49 -8.37
N HIS A 124 -16.12 8.74 -7.46
CA HIS A 124 -15.18 7.69 -7.84
C HIS A 124 -15.90 6.36 -8.10
N ASP A 125 -15.48 5.66 -9.14
CA ASP A 125 -15.83 4.25 -9.34
C ASP A 125 -14.98 3.39 -8.41
N VAL A 126 -15.65 2.61 -7.57
CA VAL A 126 -15.02 1.79 -6.53
C VAL A 126 -15.69 0.43 -6.49
N ASP A 127 -14.90 -0.64 -6.57
CA ASP A 127 -15.34 -2.01 -6.29
C ASP A 127 -14.93 -2.39 -4.87
N LEU A 128 -15.86 -3.00 -4.12
CA LEU A 128 -15.63 -3.49 -2.77
C LEU A 128 -15.52 -5.01 -2.80
N HIS A 129 -14.44 -5.54 -2.26
CA HIS A 129 -14.16 -6.98 -2.21
C HIS A 129 -13.99 -7.44 -0.77
N ASP A 130 -14.55 -8.60 -0.45
CA ASP A 130 -14.43 -9.26 0.84
C ASP A 130 -13.57 -10.51 0.72
N PHE A 131 -12.67 -10.69 1.69
CA PHE A 131 -11.74 -11.81 1.74
C PHE A 131 -11.78 -12.46 3.12
N SER A 132 -11.55 -13.78 3.14
CA SER A 132 -11.53 -14.58 4.35
C SER A 132 -10.47 -15.67 4.25
N PHE A 133 -9.60 -15.73 5.25
CA PHE A 133 -8.46 -16.63 5.40
C PHE A 133 -8.54 -17.42 6.69
N GLN A 134 -7.82 -18.55 6.71
CA GLN A 134 -7.66 -19.39 7.90
C GLN A 134 -9.01 -19.69 8.57
N GLU A 135 -9.96 -20.20 7.77
CA GLU A 135 -11.30 -20.56 8.25
C GLU A 135 -12.06 -19.38 8.90
N GLY A 136 -11.80 -18.15 8.42
CA GLY A 136 -12.47 -16.93 8.90
C GLY A 136 -11.77 -16.25 10.08
N ARG A 137 -10.62 -16.77 10.53
CA ARG A 137 -9.83 -16.14 11.59
C ARG A 137 -9.14 -14.84 11.15
N VAL A 138 -9.00 -14.65 9.83
CA VAL A 138 -8.56 -13.38 9.25
C VAL A 138 -9.52 -13.01 8.13
N THR A 139 -10.08 -11.81 8.18
CA THR A 139 -10.93 -11.27 7.11
C THR A 139 -10.44 -9.90 6.75
N PHE A 140 -10.51 -9.52 5.49
CA PHE A 140 -10.23 -8.14 5.10
C PHE A 140 -11.17 -7.69 3.98
N GLN A 141 -11.37 -6.38 3.93
CA GLN A 141 -12.17 -5.72 2.90
C GLN A 141 -11.29 -4.76 2.14
N GLU A 142 -11.34 -4.81 0.82
CA GLU A 142 -10.58 -3.92 -0.07
C GLU A 142 -11.51 -3.11 -0.96
N ALA A 143 -11.29 -1.79 -0.99
CA ALA A 143 -11.95 -0.88 -1.90
C ALA A 143 -10.97 -0.49 -3.02
N MET A 144 -11.26 -0.97 -4.21
CA MET A 144 -10.43 -0.84 -5.41
C MET A 144 -10.98 0.29 -6.28
N LEU A 145 -10.14 1.27 -6.63
CA LEU A 145 -10.51 2.30 -7.60
C LEU A 145 -10.47 1.73 -9.02
N THR A 146 -11.58 1.86 -9.75
CA THR A 146 -11.75 1.25 -11.08
C THR A 146 -12.08 2.24 -12.19
N GLY A 147 -12.23 3.52 -11.86
CA GLY A 147 -12.65 4.54 -12.81
C GLY A 147 -11.58 4.87 -13.85
N ASP A 148 -12.02 5.17 -15.06
CA ASP A 148 -11.16 5.65 -16.13
C ASP A 148 -10.44 6.95 -15.69
N GLY A 149 -9.11 6.97 -15.87
CA GLY A 149 -8.29 8.09 -15.42
C GLY A 149 -7.80 8.00 -13.97
N THR A 150 -8.11 6.91 -13.27
CA THR A 150 -7.42 6.59 -12.00
C THR A 150 -5.91 6.46 -12.27
N PRO A 151 -5.04 7.25 -11.58
CA PRO A 151 -3.61 7.13 -11.77
C PRO A 151 -3.14 5.71 -11.47
N PRO A 152 -2.17 5.15 -12.21
CA PRO A 152 -1.76 3.77 -12.01
C PRO A 152 -1.22 3.55 -10.58
N TRP A 153 -0.52 4.53 -10.01
CA TRP A 153 -0.01 4.45 -8.63
C TRP A 153 -1.09 4.61 -7.55
N ALA A 154 -2.34 4.92 -7.89
CA ALA A 154 -3.41 5.19 -6.95
C ALA A 154 -3.59 4.06 -5.93
N PRO A 155 -3.90 4.40 -4.66
CA PRO A 155 -4.07 3.39 -3.65
C PRO A 155 -5.38 2.62 -3.80
N PHE A 156 -5.44 1.48 -3.14
CA PHE A 156 -6.68 0.87 -2.68
C PHE A 156 -6.80 1.02 -1.16
N PHE A 157 -8.01 0.86 -0.62
CA PHE A 157 -8.25 1.00 0.82
C PHE A 157 -8.54 -0.34 1.46
N ILE A 158 -7.94 -0.60 2.62
CA ILE A 158 -8.04 -1.90 3.28
C ILE A 158 -8.45 -1.79 4.76
N THR A 159 -9.26 -2.73 5.22
CA THR A 159 -9.51 -2.98 6.65
C THR A 159 -9.25 -4.44 6.91
N VAL A 160 -8.25 -4.76 7.74
CA VAL A 160 -7.96 -6.13 8.17
C VAL A 160 -8.53 -6.37 9.56
N ARG A 161 -9.34 -7.42 9.69
CA ARG A 161 -9.86 -7.92 10.96
C ARG A 161 -9.25 -9.29 11.21
N MET A 162 -8.61 -9.44 12.36
CA MET A 162 -7.95 -10.67 12.77
C MET A 162 -8.50 -11.11 14.12
N ASP A 163 -8.74 -12.40 14.26
CA ASP A 163 -9.10 -13.02 15.52
C ASP A 163 -8.08 -12.62 16.61
N PRO A 164 -8.52 -12.11 17.78
CA PRO A 164 -7.61 -11.62 18.81
C PRO A 164 -6.65 -12.68 19.35
N ALA A 165 -7.02 -13.97 19.35
CA ALA A 165 -6.10 -15.03 19.79
C ALA A 165 -5.02 -15.27 18.74
N LEU A 166 -5.39 -15.31 17.47
CA LEU A 166 -4.43 -15.40 16.37
C LEU A 166 -3.44 -14.22 16.35
N ARG A 167 -3.93 -12.99 16.62
CA ARG A 167 -3.07 -11.81 16.73
C ARG A 167 -2.01 -12.00 17.82
N ARG A 168 -2.42 -12.46 19.00
CA ARG A 168 -1.49 -12.74 20.12
C ARG A 168 -0.50 -13.85 19.78
N GLU A 169 -0.93 -14.90 19.07
CA GLU A 169 -0.04 -15.98 18.60
C GLU A 169 1.03 -15.43 17.64
N HIS A 170 0.64 -14.57 16.70
CA HIS A 170 1.58 -13.92 15.78
C HIS A 170 2.56 -13.00 16.52
N GLU A 171 2.09 -12.16 17.43
CA GLU A 171 2.94 -11.27 18.24
C GLU A 171 3.93 -12.08 19.09
N ALA A 172 3.47 -13.15 19.74
CA ALA A 172 4.32 -14.01 20.58
C ALA A 172 5.34 -14.82 19.76
N SER A 173 5.09 -15.04 18.47
CA SER A 173 5.97 -15.87 17.63
C SER A 173 7.32 -15.23 17.33
N GLY A 174 7.46 -13.91 17.53
CA GLY A 174 8.69 -13.17 17.21
C GLY A 174 9.09 -13.25 15.73
N ARG A 175 8.16 -13.64 14.84
CA ARG A 175 8.44 -13.88 13.41
C ARG A 175 8.69 -12.61 12.59
N ILE A 176 8.45 -11.42 13.17
CA ILE A 176 8.69 -10.15 12.48
C ILE A 176 10.12 -9.72 12.80
N ASP A 177 11.01 -9.91 11.83
CA ASP A 177 12.31 -9.26 11.81
C ASP A 177 12.21 -7.98 10.98
N ARG A 178 12.12 -6.84 11.67
CA ARG A 178 12.05 -5.52 11.04
C ARG A 178 13.36 -5.12 10.37
N GLY A 179 14.49 -5.60 10.88
CA GLY A 179 15.82 -5.11 10.52
C GLY A 179 16.14 -3.73 11.12
N ALA A 180 17.21 -3.10 10.60
CA ALA A 180 17.78 -1.86 11.11
C ALA A 180 17.16 -0.58 10.53
N PHE A 181 16.33 -0.71 9.50
CA PHE A 181 15.72 0.41 8.77
C PHE A 181 14.23 0.48 9.03
N ASP A 182 13.68 1.69 8.97
CA ASP A 182 12.24 1.92 8.94
C ASP A 182 11.79 2.44 7.57
N LEU A 183 10.54 2.19 7.24
CA LEU A 183 9.89 2.76 6.08
C LEU A 183 9.49 4.21 6.39
N ALA A 184 10.11 5.16 5.69
CA ALA A 184 9.75 6.57 5.76
C ALA A 184 8.64 6.92 4.76
N GLY A 185 8.56 6.20 3.64
CA GLY A 185 7.57 6.43 2.61
C GLY A 185 8.00 5.93 1.25
N PHE A 186 7.42 6.52 0.20
CA PHE A 186 7.76 6.23 -1.19
C PHE A 186 7.62 7.48 -2.04
N LEU A 187 8.24 7.45 -3.22
CA LEU A 187 8.21 8.54 -4.18
C LEU A 187 7.43 8.12 -5.44
N VAL A 188 6.47 8.96 -5.79
CA VAL A 188 5.71 8.94 -7.04
C VAL A 188 6.29 10.02 -7.97
N GLU A 189 6.79 9.59 -9.12
CA GLU A 189 7.17 10.49 -10.19
C GLU A 189 5.95 10.77 -11.06
N THR A 190 5.60 12.04 -11.28
CA THR A 190 4.39 12.42 -12.02
C THR A 190 4.54 13.80 -12.71
N PRO A 191 3.84 14.06 -13.84
CA PRO A 191 3.92 15.34 -14.53
C PRO A 191 3.39 16.53 -13.72
N ASP A 192 2.47 16.29 -12.78
CA ASP A 192 1.90 17.31 -11.90
C ASP A 192 1.96 16.88 -10.42
N PRO A 193 3.10 17.10 -9.73
CA PRO A 193 3.28 16.66 -8.36
C PRO A 193 2.30 17.26 -7.36
N ARG A 194 1.93 18.53 -7.55
CA ARG A 194 0.99 19.22 -6.65
C ARG A 194 -0.43 18.75 -6.88
N GLY A 195 -0.84 18.56 -8.14
CA GLY A 195 -2.13 17.99 -8.48
C GLY A 195 -2.28 16.56 -7.95
N ALA A 196 -1.27 15.71 -8.13
CA ALA A 196 -1.26 14.34 -7.63
C ALA A 196 -1.32 14.28 -6.09
N ALA A 197 -0.56 15.12 -5.39
CA ALA A 197 -0.62 15.22 -3.93
C ALA A 197 -1.99 15.72 -3.44
N ALA A 198 -2.55 16.76 -4.08
CA ALA A 198 -3.87 17.26 -3.75
C ALA A 198 -4.97 16.22 -4.00
N TRP A 199 -4.87 15.48 -5.10
CA TRP A 199 -5.77 14.38 -5.42
C TRP A 199 -5.72 13.28 -4.36
N LEU A 200 -4.52 12.80 -3.99
CA LEU A 200 -4.36 11.79 -2.95
C LEU A 200 -4.83 12.30 -1.57
N GLY A 201 -4.55 13.56 -1.25
CA GLY A 201 -5.00 14.18 -0.01
C GLY A 201 -6.52 14.29 0.08
N ALA A 202 -7.20 14.64 -1.02
CA ALA A 202 -8.66 14.65 -1.08
C ALA A 202 -9.26 13.23 -0.99
N LEU A 203 -8.63 12.26 -1.66
CA LEU A 203 -9.05 10.87 -1.67
C LEU A 203 -8.99 10.25 -0.26
N THR A 204 -7.89 10.47 0.44
CA THR A 204 -7.62 9.92 1.79
C THR A 204 -8.19 10.77 2.92
N GLY A 205 -8.48 12.05 2.68
CA GLY A 205 -8.81 13.02 3.72
C GLY A 205 -7.59 13.50 4.54
N VAL A 206 -6.37 13.13 4.13
CA VAL A 206 -5.12 13.59 4.78
C VAL A 206 -4.62 14.88 4.11
N PRO A 207 -4.46 15.98 4.86
CA PRO A 207 -3.95 17.22 4.30
C PRO A 207 -2.56 17.05 3.71
N VAL A 208 -2.35 17.61 2.52
CA VAL A 208 -1.01 17.78 1.94
C VAL A 208 -0.18 18.68 2.86
N ASP A 209 1.11 18.40 2.98
CA ASP A 209 1.99 19.22 3.80
C ASP A 209 2.26 20.61 3.18
N THR A 210 3.07 21.42 3.87
CA THR A 210 3.38 22.80 3.45
C THR A 210 4.15 22.90 2.14
N SER A 211 4.81 21.83 1.68
CA SER A 211 5.49 21.81 0.38
C SER A 211 4.49 21.72 -0.79
N GLY A 212 3.30 21.18 -0.51
CA GLY A 212 2.27 20.92 -1.51
C GLY A 212 2.50 19.66 -2.35
N THR A 213 3.52 18.86 -2.04
CA THR A 213 3.91 17.68 -2.84
C THR A 213 4.10 16.43 -1.99
N ARG A 214 3.54 16.39 -0.78
CA ARG A 214 3.66 15.24 0.12
C ARG A 214 2.38 15.04 0.94
N VAL A 215 1.91 13.80 1.00
CA VAL A 215 0.79 13.38 1.84
C VAL A 215 1.34 12.54 3.00
N PRO A 216 1.33 13.05 4.25
CA PRO A 216 1.90 12.38 5.41
C PRO A 216 0.92 11.34 6.00
N LEU A 217 0.78 10.20 5.35
CA LEU A 217 0.03 9.08 5.95
C LEU A 217 0.81 8.57 7.18
N ASP A 218 0.10 8.23 8.24
CA ASP A 218 0.72 7.62 9.41
C ASP A 218 1.43 6.32 8.99
N GLY A 219 2.63 6.08 9.51
CA GLY A 219 3.45 4.94 9.12
C GLY A 219 4.16 5.03 7.76
N GLY A 220 4.00 6.08 6.96
CA GLY A 220 4.79 6.27 5.74
C GLY A 220 4.22 7.33 4.81
N ALA A 221 5.05 8.22 4.28
CA ALA A 221 4.57 9.32 3.45
C ALA A 221 4.57 9.00 1.94
N ALA A 222 3.59 9.54 1.22
CA ALA A 222 3.62 9.59 -0.24
C ALA A 222 4.25 10.91 -0.68
N HIS A 223 5.40 10.84 -1.35
CA HIS A 223 6.11 12.00 -1.89
C HIS A 223 5.89 12.07 -3.40
N PHE A 224 5.69 13.27 -3.93
CA PHE A 224 5.48 13.49 -5.35
C PHE A 224 6.61 14.34 -5.92
N THR A 225 7.23 13.88 -7.00
CA THR A 225 8.27 14.62 -7.72
C THR A 225 7.94 14.72 -9.21
N ALA A 226 8.48 15.75 -9.85
CA ALA A 226 8.23 16.01 -11.25
C ALA A 226 8.92 14.96 -12.14
N GLY A 227 8.19 14.39 -13.08
CA GLY A 227 8.73 13.55 -14.15
C GLY A 227 7.64 12.86 -14.97
N PRO A 228 7.96 12.34 -16.16
CA PRO A 228 6.95 11.83 -17.10
C PRO A 228 6.38 10.45 -16.74
N ALA A 229 6.95 9.75 -15.75
CA ALA A 229 6.69 8.33 -15.59
C ALA A 229 5.31 7.97 -15.00
N ASP A 230 4.67 8.92 -14.31
CA ASP A 230 3.40 8.77 -13.58
C ASP A 230 3.27 7.44 -12.82
N ARG A 231 4.24 7.15 -11.95
CA ARG A 231 4.36 5.87 -11.22
C ARG A 231 5.17 6.01 -9.93
N ILE A 232 5.02 5.05 -9.03
CA ILE A 232 5.95 4.87 -7.91
C ILE A 232 7.32 4.49 -8.50
N THR A 233 8.41 5.06 -7.96
CA THR A 233 9.78 4.75 -8.44
C THR A 233 10.74 4.38 -7.34
N THR A 234 10.47 4.82 -6.10
CA THR A 234 11.44 4.73 -5.01
C THR A 234 10.78 4.43 -3.69
N LEU A 235 11.38 3.53 -2.92
CA LEU A 235 11.14 3.29 -1.50
C LEU A 235 12.10 4.15 -0.69
N LEU A 236 11.57 4.91 0.28
CA LEU A 236 12.33 5.82 1.12
C LEU A 236 12.47 5.25 2.51
N LEU A 237 13.71 5.18 3.00
CA LEU A 237 14.04 4.55 4.27
C LEU A 237 14.58 5.57 5.28
N ALA A 238 14.30 5.33 6.56
CA ALA A 238 14.94 5.98 7.69
C ALA A 238 15.88 5.00 8.40
N GLY A 239 16.97 5.50 8.98
CA GLY A 239 17.99 4.72 9.69
C GLY A 239 19.41 5.20 9.38
N ASP A 240 20.43 4.61 10.03
CA ASP A 240 21.83 4.94 9.75
C ASP A 240 22.24 4.39 8.38
N ARG A 241 22.60 5.29 7.45
CA ARG A 241 23.11 4.98 6.09
C ARG A 241 22.26 3.91 5.38
N PRO A 242 21.01 4.22 5.01
CA PRO A 242 20.17 3.28 4.27
C PRO A 242 20.82 2.82 2.95
N PRO A 243 20.53 1.59 2.48
CA PRO A 243 21.09 1.09 1.24
C PRO A 243 20.68 1.99 0.07
N ARG A 244 21.61 2.17 -0.88
CA ARG A 244 21.32 2.79 -2.17
C ARG A 244 21.41 1.73 -3.26
N THR A 245 20.28 1.17 -3.62
CA THR A 245 20.18 0.04 -4.56
C THR A 245 18.90 0.12 -5.39
N GLU A 246 18.75 -0.80 -6.33
CA GLU A 246 17.51 -1.05 -7.06
C GLU A 246 17.20 -2.54 -6.99
N ILE A 247 15.96 -2.88 -6.66
CA ILE A 247 15.49 -4.26 -6.53
C ILE A 247 14.32 -4.39 -7.49
N ALA A 248 14.50 -5.17 -8.57
CA ALA A 248 13.48 -5.42 -9.58
C ALA A 248 12.70 -4.16 -10.04
N GLY A 249 13.41 -3.07 -10.37
CA GLY A 249 12.80 -1.81 -10.84
C GLY A 249 12.30 -0.86 -9.75
N LEU A 250 12.38 -1.23 -8.47
CA LEU A 250 12.11 -0.35 -7.33
C LEU A 250 13.44 0.15 -6.73
N ARG A 251 13.68 1.46 -6.80
CA ARG A 251 14.84 2.07 -6.15
C ARG A 251 14.65 2.09 -4.64
N VAL A 252 15.72 1.92 -3.90
CA VAL A 252 15.74 1.99 -2.43
C VAL A 252 16.84 2.95 -2.03
N ARG A 253 16.51 3.95 -1.20
CA ARG A 253 17.45 4.96 -0.68
C ARG A 253 16.95 5.59 0.62
N GLY A 254 17.83 6.36 1.27
CA GLY A 254 17.46 7.13 2.46
C GLY A 254 16.50 8.28 2.14
N VAL A 255 15.66 8.66 3.10
CA VAL A 255 14.74 9.80 2.98
C VAL A 255 15.47 11.14 2.85
N ASP A 256 16.67 11.25 3.40
CA ASP A 256 17.49 12.47 3.31
C ASP A 256 18.13 12.67 1.93
N ASP A 257 18.09 11.64 1.07
CA ASP A 257 18.50 11.73 -0.33
C ASP A 257 17.35 12.19 -1.26
N ALA A 258 16.13 12.37 -0.71
CA ALA A 258 14.89 12.49 -1.49
C ALA A 258 14.71 13.84 -2.19
#